data_AF-A0A1V4W2L8-F1
#
_entry.id   AF-A0A1V4W2L8-F1
#
_cell.length_a   1.000
_cell.length_b   1.000
_cell.length_c   1.000
_cell.angle_alpha   90.00
_cell.angle_beta   90.00
_cell.angle_gamma   90.00
#
_symmetry.space_group_name_H-M   'P 1'
#
loop_
_entity.id
_entity.type
_entity.pdbx_description
1 polymer ?
#
loop_
_entity_poly.entity_id
_entity_poly.type
_entity_poly.pdbx_seq_one_letter_code
_entity_poly.pdbx_strand_id
1 'polypeptide(L)' 'MAKVLREGASYTQRDIVELLGEFSAFKDRVEKRFKDLSRELEGKANEHDLWVSLYLISTDYAEEIAGRKHRQQEAAPKIS' A
#
# COMPACT_ATOMS: atom_id res chain seq x y z
N MET A 1 -8.36 1.09 9.14
CA MET A 1 -7.46 0.07 8.54
C MET A 1 -8.33 -0.76 7.63
N ALA A 2 -7.99 -0.85 6.34
CA ALA A 2 -8.79 -1.64 5.39
C ALA A 2 -8.91 -3.08 5.91
N LYS A 3 -10.14 -3.60 5.96
CA LYS A 3 -10.40 -5.01 6.30
C LYS A 3 -9.65 -5.88 5.28
N VAL A 4 -8.75 -6.74 5.78
CA VAL A 4 -8.04 -7.69 4.92
C VAL A 4 -9.02 -8.79 4.54
N LEU A 5 -9.28 -8.95 3.24
CA LEU A 5 -10.04 -10.09 2.74
C LEU A 5 -9.24 -11.37 2.99
N ARG A 6 -9.91 -12.40 3.49
CA ARG A 6 -9.38 -13.73 3.74
C ARG A 6 -10.04 -14.69 2.78
N GLU A 7 -9.26 -15.56 2.18
CA GLU A 7 -9.78 -16.63 1.34
C GLU A 7 -10.76 -17.51 2.13
N GLY A 8 -11.85 -17.93 1.50
CA GLY A 8 -12.89 -18.77 2.11
C GLY A 8 -13.89 -18.03 3.02
N ALA A 9 -13.67 -16.75 3.32
CA ALA A 9 -14.64 -15.95 4.09
C ALA A 9 -15.75 -15.38 3.21
N SER A 10 -16.98 -15.36 3.74
CA SER A 10 -18.12 -14.70 3.08
C SER A 10 -18.20 -13.23 3.50
N TYR A 11 -18.43 -12.34 2.54
CA TYR A 11 -18.53 -10.89 2.73
C TYR A 11 -19.88 -10.38 2.22
N THR A 12 -20.46 -9.39 2.91
CA THR A 12 -21.66 -8.74 2.38
C THR A 12 -21.29 -7.82 1.20
N GLN A 13 -22.22 -7.56 0.29
CA GLN A 13 -22.01 -6.58 -0.79
C GLN A 13 -21.58 -5.22 -0.23
N ARG A 14 -22.16 -4.81 0.91
CA ARG A 14 -21.80 -3.55 1.59
C ARG A 14 -20.34 -3.54 2.02
N ASP A 15 -19.86 -4.60 2.67
CA ASP A 15 -18.45 -4.70 3.09
C ASP A 15 -17.49 -4.57 1.89
N ILE A 16 -17.84 -5.21 0.77
CA ILE A 16 -17.02 -5.15 -0.46
C ILE A 16 -17.04 -3.74 -1.06
N VAL A 17 -18.21 -3.09 -1.14
CA VAL A 17 -18.32 -1.72 -1.68
C VAL A 17 -17.55 -0.72 -0.81
N GLU A 18 -17.65 -0.82 0.52
CA GLU A 18 -16.89 0.03 1.43
C GLU A 18 -15.38 -0.16 1.23
N LEU A 19 -14.90 -1.41 1.14
CA LEU A 19 -13.49 -1.72 0.89
C LEU A 19 -12.99 -1.14 -0.46
N LEU A 20 -13.78 -1.31 -1.53
CA LEU A 20 -13.44 -0.78 -2.85
C LEU A 20 -13.42 0.76 -2.85
N GLY A 21 -14.33 1.38 -2.11
CA GLY A 21 -14.34 2.84 -1.91
C GLY A 21 -13.07 3.33 -1.20
N GLU A 22 -12.66 2.66 -0.12
CA GLU A 22 -11.41 2.97 0.59
C GLU A 22 -10.18 2.83 -0.33
N PHE A 23 -10.13 1.76 -1.12
CA PHE A 23 -9.05 1.52 -2.08
C PHE A 23 -8.99 2.61 -3.15
N SER A 24 -10.13 2.98 -3.74
CA SER A 24 -10.21 4.06 -4.74
C SER A 24 -9.71 5.39 -4.16
N ALA A 25 -10.20 5.77 -2.98
CA ALA A 25 -9.79 7.01 -2.33
C ALA A 25 -8.29 7.01 -1.98
N PHE A 26 -7.72 5.85 -1.60
CA PHE A 26 -6.29 5.70 -1.40
C PHE A 26 -5.51 5.89 -2.71
N LYS A 27 -5.93 5.23 -3.80
CA LYS A 27 -5.33 5.38 -5.14
C LYS A 27 -5.29 6.85 -5.57
N ASP A 28 -6.39 7.57 -5.41
CA ASP A 28 -6.47 8.98 -5.82
C ASP A 28 -5.51 9.88 -5.03
N ARG A 29 -5.37 9.65 -3.71
CA ARG A 29 -4.42 10.38 -2.88
C ARG A 29 -2.97 10.09 -3.28
N VAL A 30 -2.65 8.82 -3.56
CA VAL A 30 -1.32 8.41 -4.00
C VAL A 30 -0.99 9.06 -5.35
N GLU A 31 -1.89 8.95 -6.32
CA GLU A 31 -1.71 9.54 -7.65
C GLU A 31 -1.52 11.05 -7.58
N LYS A 32 -2.31 11.76 -6.77
CA LYS A 32 -2.13 13.20 -6.54
C LYS A 32 -0.75 13.52 -5.98
N ARG A 33 -0.30 12.77 -4.97
CA ARG A 33 1.01 13.01 -4.33
C ARG A 33 2.17 12.79 -5.31
N PHE A 34 2.09 11.76 -6.16
CA PHE A 34 3.10 11.53 -7.18
C PHE A 34 3.13 12.62 -8.26
N LYS A 35 1.97 13.14 -8.67
CA LYS A 35 1.90 14.28 -9.60
C LYS A 35 2.53 15.54 -9.01
N ASP A 36 2.25 15.83 -7.74
CA ASP A 36 2.84 16.97 -7.05
C ASP A 36 4.36 16.82 -6.92
N LEU A 37 4.83 15.64 -6.49
CA LEU A 37 6.27 15.34 -6.41
C LEU A 37 6.96 15.41 -7.77
N SER A 38 6.31 14.93 -8.84
CA SER A 38 6.88 14.99 -10.19
C SER A 38 7.14 16.42 -10.64
N ARG A 39 6.25 17.35 -10.31
CA ARG A 39 6.45 18.78 -10.59
C ARG A 39 7.59 19.38 -9.76
N GLU A 40 7.79 18.90 -8.53
CA GLU A 40 8.91 19.33 -7.67
C GLU A 40 10.26 18.80 -8.13
N LEU A 41 10.28 17.66 -8.83
CA LEU A 41 11.49 17.01 -9.31
C LEU A 41 11.90 17.46 -10.72
N GLU A 42 10.93 17.90 -11.53
CA GLU A 42 11.14 18.35 -12.90
C GLU A 42 12.24 19.41 -12.99
N GLY A 43 13.24 19.13 -13.84
CA GLY A 43 14.33 20.07 -14.14
C GLY A 43 15.46 20.07 -13.11
N LYS A 44 15.41 19.21 -12.08
CA LYS A 44 16.56 19.01 -11.17
C LYS A 44 17.65 18.19 -11.87
N ALA A 45 18.91 18.59 -11.66
CA ALA A 45 20.06 17.89 -12.24
C ALA A 45 20.19 16.42 -11.80
N ASN A 46 19.59 16.05 -10.67
CA ASN A 46 19.58 14.70 -10.09
C ASN A 46 18.18 14.07 -10.04
N GLU A 47 17.25 14.50 -10.90
CA GLU A 47 15.87 14.01 -10.94
C GLU A 47 15.78 12.48 -11.00
N HIS A 48 16.54 11.85 -11.90
CA HIS A 48 16.58 10.40 -12.05
C HIS A 48 16.97 9.69 -10.74
N ASP A 49 18.04 10.15 -10.09
CA ASP A 49 18.55 9.52 -8.86
C ASP A 49 17.57 9.67 -7.70
N LEU A 50 16.84 10.79 -7.64
CA LEU A 50 15.78 11.01 -6.65
C LEU A 50 14.60 10.04 -6.87
N TRP A 51 14.20 9.80 -8.12
CA TRP A 51 13.17 8.81 -8.43
C TRP A 51 13.60 7.38 -8.11
N VAL A 52 14.82 7.01 -8.46
CA VAL A 52 15.40 5.69 -8.13
C VAL A 52 15.44 5.50 -6.61
N SER A 53 15.92 6.50 -5.87
CA SER A 53 15.98 6.46 -4.41
C SER A 53 14.59 6.29 -3.79
N LEU A 54 13.59 7.02 -4.29
CA LEU A 54 12.20 6.89 -3.84
C LEU A 54 11.66 5.48 -4.08
N TYR A 55 11.91 4.92 -5.27
CA TYR A 55 11.48 3.56 -5.60
C TYR A 55 12.09 2.52 -4.66
N LEU A 56 13.40 2.59 -4.42
CA LEU A 56 14.11 1.66 -3.54
C LEU A 56 13.56 1.71 -2.12
N ILE A 57 13.46 2.91 -1.52
CA ILE A 57 12.95 3.07 -0.15
C ILE A 57 11.48 2.62 -0.05
N SER A 58 10.66 2.90 -1.07
CA SER A 58 9.26 2.47 -1.08
C SER A 58 9.13 0.94 -1.14
N THR A 59 10.03 0.29 -1.90
CA THR A 59 10.08 -1.18 -2.03
C THR A 59 10.53 -1.80 -0.71
N ASP A 60 11.61 -1.31 -0.11
CA ASP A 60 12.12 -1.75 1.18
C ASP A 60 11.03 -1.66 2.27
N TYR A 61 10.31 -0.54 2.32
CA TYR A 61 9.19 -0.35 3.25
C TYR A 61 8.05 -1.34 2.99
N ALA A 62 7.67 -1.56 1.73
CA ALA A 62 6.61 -2.50 1.37
C ALA A 62 6.96 -3.94 1.79
N GLU A 63 8.21 -4.35 1.56
CA GLU A 63 8.74 -5.65 1.98
C GLU A 63 8.76 -5.78 3.51
N GLU A 64 9.20 -4.75 4.23
CA GLU A 64 9.19 -4.76 5.69
C GLU A 64 7.77 -4.92 6.25
N ILE A 65 6.79 -4.20 5.69
CA ILE A 65 5.38 -4.31 6.08
C ILE A 65 4.82 -5.70 5.76
N ALA A 66 5.16 -6.27 4.60
CA ALA A 66 4.77 -7.64 4.24
C ALA A 66 5.36 -8.66 5.23
N GLY A 67 6.64 -8.55 5.55
CA GLY A 67 7.32 -9.41 6.53
C GLY A 67 6.72 -9.30 7.94
N ARG A 68 6.37 -8.08 8.39
CA ARG A 68 5.67 -7.87 9.67
C ARG A 68 4.29 -8.53 9.69
N LYS A 69 3.53 -8.43 8.59
CA LYS A 69 2.22 -9.10 8.45
C LYS A 69 2.33 -10.61 8.48
N HIS A 70 3.35 -11.18 7.83
CA HIS A 70 3.59 -12.62 7.83
C HIS A 70 3.87 -13.16 9.25
N ARG A 71 4.77 -12.49 9.99
CA ARG A 71 5.06 -12.85 11.40
C ARG A 71 3.83 -12.74 12.31
N GLN A 72 2.98 -11.73 12.09
CA GLN A 72 1.72 -11.59 12.85
C GLN A 72 0.70 -12.70 12.52
N GLN A 73 0.71 -13.23 11.30
CA GLN A 73 -0.15 -14.37 10.94
C GLN A 73 0.36 -15.68 11.54
N GLU A 74 1.67 -15.89 11.64
CA GLU A 74 2.26 -17.08 12.28
C GLU A 74 2.07 -17.09 13.81
N ALA A 75 2.01 -15.92 14.44
CA ALA A 75 1.80 -15.77 15.88
C ALA A 75 0.32 -15.90 16.31
N ALA A 76 -0.62 -16.01 15.37
CA ALA A 76 -2.03 -16.26 15.69
C ALA A 76 -2.21 -17.73 16.11
N PRO A 77 -2.80 -18.02 17.29
CA PRO A 77 -2.92 -19.40 17.77
C PRO A 77 -3.76 -20.23 16.80
N LYS A 78 -3.21 -21.37 16.37
CA LYS A 78 -3.96 -22.39 15.64
C LYS A 78 -5.00 -22.96 16.62
N ILE A 79 -6.26 -22.59 16.44
CA ILE A 79 -7.37 -23.12 17.23
C ILE A 79 -7.45 -24.63 16.92
N SER A 80 -7.26 -25.47 17.94
CA SER A 80 -7.49 -26.93 17.92
C SER A 80 -8.91 -27.25 18.37
#